data_AF-A0A2S7QCV0-F1
#
_entry.id   AF-A0A2S7QCV0-F1
#
_cell.length_a   1.000
_cell.length_b   1.000
_cell.length_c   1.000
_cell.angle_alpha   90.00
_cell.angle_beta   90.00
_cell.angle_gamma   90.00
#
_symmetry.space_group_name_H-M   'P 1'
#
loop_
_entity.id
_entity.type
_entity.pdbx_description
1 polymer ?
#
loop_
_entity_poly.entity_id
_entity_poly.type
_entity_poly.pdbx_seq_one_letter_code
_entity_poly.pdbx_strand_id
1 'polypeptide(L)'
;MAPATVTIANGASWQEVAKDRQRHRDETIAAVKPNIPEITEIPLNTLSLARQILTEEEIHLTESTPEELLAELTKGDLSAVQVANAFLRRAALAQKAACRTSAQFVMLILTRSQTNCITELLPERTLSRAQFLDEYMKKNGMPFGPLHGIPISVKEHIGLKGLDHNAGFVAWVGRVSPEDAHIVQILVDAGAVIYARTTQPQTLMHLETSSNLYG
;
A
#
# COMPACT_ATOMS: atom_id res chain seq x y z
N MET A 1 -5.70 -13.98 0.21
CA MET A 1 -4.46 -13.98 1.03
C MET A 1 -4.63 -14.93 2.21
N ALA A 2 -3.55 -15.61 2.62
CA ALA A 2 -3.59 -16.56 3.73
C ALA A 2 -3.45 -15.84 5.08
N PRO A 3 -4.18 -16.27 6.14
CA PRO A 3 -3.98 -15.77 7.49
C PRO A 3 -2.52 -15.91 7.96
N ALA A 4 -2.13 -15.10 8.94
CA ALA A 4 -0.84 -15.26 9.60
C ALA A 4 -0.69 -16.68 10.17
N THR A 5 0.35 -17.40 9.75
CA THR A 5 0.67 -18.72 10.29
C THR A 5 1.63 -18.62 11.49
N VAL A 6 2.45 -17.57 11.54
CA VAL A 6 3.38 -17.25 12.64
C VAL A 6 2.74 -16.23 13.56
N THR A 7 2.32 -16.64 14.76
CA THR A 7 1.64 -15.80 15.74
C THR A 7 2.16 -16.07 17.15
N ILE A 8 1.98 -15.11 18.07
CA ILE A 8 2.27 -15.31 19.50
C ILE A 8 1.45 -16.48 20.07
N ALA A 9 0.20 -16.65 19.61
CA ALA A 9 -0.68 -17.74 20.03
C ALA A 9 -0.14 -19.13 19.65
N ASN A 10 0.65 -19.23 18.58
CA ASN A 10 1.31 -20.45 18.14
C ASN A 10 2.72 -20.64 18.76
N GLY A 11 3.07 -19.84 19.78
CA GLY A 11 4.34 -19.94 20.51
C GLY A 11 5.52 -19.21 19.87
N ALA A 12 5.30 -18.43 18.80
CA ALA A 12 6.37 -17.64 18.18
C ALA A 12 6.78 -16.46 19.08
N SER A 13 8.06 -16.10 19.04
CA SER A 13 8.57 -14.85 19.59
C SER A 13 8.05 -13.65 18.80
N TRP A 14 8.04 -12.47 19.42
CA TRP A 14 7.58 -11.26 18.74
C TRP A 14 8.44 -10.91 17.51
N GLN A 15 9.74 -11.25 17.54
CA GLN A 15 10.67 -11.04 16.43
C GLN A 15 10.36 -11.96 15.25
N GLU A 16 9.96 -13.20 15.50
CA GLU A 16 9.54 -14.13 14.44
C GLU A 16 8.26 -13.65 13.78
N VAL A 17 7.28 -13.19 14.58
CA VAL A 17 6.05 -12.58 14.07
C VAL A 17 6.36 -11.33 13.23
N ALA A 18 7.22 -10.43 13.72
CA ALA A 18 7.60 -9.23 12.98
C ALA A 18 8.28 -9.56 11.64
N LYS A 19 9.25 -10.49 11.64
CA LYS A 19 9.91 -10.96 10.41
C LYS A 19 8.93 -11.57 9.42
N ASP A 20 7.95 -12.31 9.90
CA ASP A 20 6.89 -12.88 9.07
C ASP A 20 6.02 -11.80 8.41
N ARG A 21 5.58 -10.80 9.17
CA ARG A 21 4.81 -9.66 8.62
C ARG A 21 5.63 -8.81 7.64
N GLN A 22 6.91 -8.58 7.93
CA GLN A 22 7.82 -7.86 7.02
C GLN A 22 8.07 -8.64 5.73
N ARG A 23 8.23 -9.97 5.82
CA ARG A 23 8.35 -10.83 4.63
C ARG A 23 7.10 -10.75 3.76
N HIS A 24 5.92 -10.84 4.37
CA HIS A 24 4.64 -10.68 3.67
C HIS A 24 4.54 -9.33 2.94
N ARG A 25 4.88 -8.22 3.62
CA ARG A 25 4.97 -6.90 3.00
C ARG A 25 5.88 -6.92 1.78
N ASP A 26 7.10 -7.42 1.93
CA ASP A 26 8.10 -7.41 0.87
C ASP A 26 7.67 -8.29 -0.33
N GLU A 27 6.98 -9.40 -0.08
CA GLU A 27 6.35 -10.24 -1.11
C GLU A 27 5.26 -9.49 -1.87
N THR A 28 4.39 -8.74 -1.18
CA THR A 28 3.34 -7.93 -1.83
C THR A 28 3.92 -6.82 -2.71
N ILE A 29 5.07 -6.27 -2.35
CA ILE A 29 5.81 -5.27 -3.14
C ILE A 29 6.45 -5.91 -4.36
N ALA A 30 7.06 -7.09 -4.21
CA ALA A 30 7.65 -7.83 -5.32
C ALA A 30 6.60 -8.32 -6.35
N ALA A 31 5.34 -8.44 -5.94
CA ALA A 31 4.22 -8.79 -6.82
C ALA A 31 3.80 -7.66 -7.75
N VAL A 32 4.14 -6.39 -7.47
CA VAL A 32 3.81 -5.24 -8.32
C VAL A 32 4.54 -5.34 -9.66
N LYS A 33 3.83 -5.05 -10.76
CA LYS A 33 4.36 -5.10 -12.13
C LYS A 33 4.19 -3.76 -12.87
N PRO A 34 5.18 -3.34 -13.69
CA PRO A 34 6.56 -3.86 -13.71
C PRO A 34 7.24 -3.78 -12.33
N ASN A 35 8.34 -4.50 -12.14
CA ASN A 35 9.05 -4.48 -10.85
C ASN A 35 9.70 -3.11 -10.61
N ILE A 36 9.79 -2.69 -9.35
CA ILE A 36 10.62 -1.55 -8.95
C ILE A 36 12.06 -2.05 -8.74
N PRO A 37 13.08 -1.44 -9.38
CA PRO A 37 14.47 -1.84 -9.19
C PRO A 37 14.92 -1.70 -7.74
N GLU A 38 15.98 -2.42 -7.36
CA GLU A 38 16.63 -2.18 -6.07
C GLU A 38 17.34 -0.82 -6.08
N ILE A 39 17.19 -0.07 -4.99
CA ILE A 39 17.74 1.27 -4.84
C ILE A 39 18.88 1.18 -3.84
N THR A 40 20.11 1.19 -4.34
CA THR A 40 21.32 0.99 -3.53
C THR A 40 21.76 2.26 -2.81
N GLU A 41 21.54 3.42 -3.42
CA GLU A 41 21.86 4.73 -2.87
C GLU A 41 20.60 5.58 -2.77
N ILE A 42 20.15 5.82 -1.54
CA ILE A 42 18.97 6.63 -1.28
C ILE A 42 19.44 8.03 -0.85
N PRO A 43 19.17 9.07 -1.65
CA PRO A 43 19.53 10.44 -1.32
C PRO A 43 18.77 10.93 -0.08
N LEU A 44 19.30 11.95 0.60
CA LEU A 44 18.61 12.61 1.72
C LEU A 44 17.26 13.20 1.26
N ASN A 45 17.20 13.70 0.03
CA ASN A 45 15.99 14.18 -0.61
C ASN A 45 15.55 13.18 -1.69
N THR A 46 14.40 12.54 -1.47
CA THR A 46 13.86 11.47 -2.34
C THR A 46 12.81 11.98 -3.33
N LEU A 47 12.54 13.29 -3.37
CA LEU A 47 11.51 13.88 -4.25
C LEU A 47 11.79 13.63 -5.74
N SER A 48 13.07 13.60 -6.13
CA SER A 48 13.48 13.36 -7.52
C SER A 48 13.54 11.88 -7.89
N LEU A 49 13.53 10.97 -6.91
CA LEU A 49 13.74 9.54 -7.13
C LEU A 49 12.64 8.91 -7.97
N ALA A 50 11.40 9.38 -7.82
CA ALA A 50 10.28 8.93 -8.63
C ALA A 50 10.55 9.15 -10.13
N ARG A 51 11.01 10.35 -10.52
CA ARG A 51 11.28 10.70 -11.91
C ARG A 51 12.47 9.95 -12.52
N GLN A 52 13.30 9.31 -11.69
CA GLN A 52 14.42 8.49 -12.15
C GLN A 52 14.01 7.03 -12.43
N ILE A 53 12.88 6.58 -11.89
CA ILE A 53 12.50 5.15 -11.87
C ILE A 53 11.15 4.89 -12.56
N LEU A 54 10.19 5.81 -12.40
CA LEU A 54 8.85 5.67 -12.97
C LEU A 54 8.78 6.31 -14.36
N THR A 55 7.82 5.88 -15.17
CA THR A 55 7.57 6.48 -16.49
C THR A 55 6.97 7.88 -16.37
N GLU A 56 7.05 8.68 -17.43
CA GLU A 56 6.42 10.01 -17.46
C GLU A 56 4.91 9.94 -17.22
N GLU A 57 4.24 8.91 -17.76
CA GLU A 57 2.83 8.64 -17.52
C GLU A 57 2.57 8.32 -16.04
N GLU A 58 3.36 7.44 -15.42
CA GLU A 58 3.21 7.11 -13.99
C GLU A 58 3.43 8.34 -13.09
N ILE A 59 4.39 9.20 -13.44
CA ILE A 59 4.63 10.46 -12.75
C ILE A 59 3.42 11.39 -12.89
N HIS A 60 2.94 11.58 -14.12
CA HIS A 60 1.76 12.41 -14.38
C HIS A 60 0.57 11.91 -13.55
N LEU A 61 0.23 10.63 -13.65
CA LEU A 61 -0.90 10.05 -12.92
C LEU A 61 -0.79 10.15 -11.40
N THR A 62 0.42 10.00 -10.84
CA THR A 62 0.61 9.99 -9.38
C THR A 62 0.86 11.38 -8.78
N GLU A 63 1.06 12.40 -9.61
CA GLU A 63 1.22 13.79 -9.21
C GLU A 63 0.03 14.68 -9.60
N SER A 64 -0.89 14.18 -10.44
CA SER A 64 -2.19 14.80 -10.69
C SER A 64 -3.05 14.84 -9.43
N THR A 65 -3.88 15.86 -9.33
CA THR A 65 -4.85 15.98 -8.24
C THR A 65 -5.96 14.93 -8.39
N PRO A 66 -6.60 14.51 -7.28
CA PRO A 66 -7.75 13.61 -7.34
C PRO A 66 -8.88 14.12 -8.23
N GLU A 67 -9.09 15.44 -8.28
CA GLU A 67 -10.12 16.09 -9.10
C GLU A 67 -9.83 15.95 -10.60
N GLU A 68 -8.58 16.12 -11.01
CA GLU A 68 -8.15 15.93 -12.41
C GLU A 68 -8.30 14.46 -12.83
N LEU A 69 -7.79 13.54 -12.00
CA LEU A 69 -7.93 12.09 -12.26
C LEU A 69 -9.40 11.69 -12.37
N LEU A 70 -10.24 12.16 -11.45
CA LEU A 70 -11.66 11.84 -11.45
C LEU A 70 -12.36 12.37 -12.70
N ALA A 71 -12.01 13.57 -13.17
CA ALA A 71 -12.59 14.15 -14.37
C ALA A 71 -12.27 13.32 -15.62
N GLU A 72 -11.07 12.76 -15.74
CA GLU A 72 -10.68 11.91 -16.86
C GLU A 72 -11.26 10.49 -16.75
N LEU A 73 -11.23 9.89 -15.55
CA LEU A 73 -11.81 8.58 -15.26
C LEU A 73 -13.31 8.55 -15.52
N THR A 74 -14.05 9.59 -15.11
CA THR A 74 -15.51 9.66 -15.28
C THR A 74 -15.96 9.94 -16.72
N LYS A 75 -15.07 10.49 -17.56
CA LYS A 75 -15.27 10.61 -19.01
C LYS A 75 -14.90 9.33 -19.76
N GLY A 76 -14.08 8.47 -19.15
CA GLY A 76 -13.52 7.28 -19.80
C GLY A 76 -12.30 7.60 -20.67
N ASP A 77 -11.70 8.79 -20.50
CA ASP A 77 -10.46 9.19 -21.18
C ASP A 77 -9.24 8.46 -20.57
N LEU A 78 -9.37 8.03 -19.31
CA LEU A 78 -8.35 7.33 -18.55
C LEU A 78 -8.89 6.01 -17.99
N SER A 79 -8.07 4.95 -18.01
CA SER A 79 -8.42 3.65 -17.42
C SER A 79 -8.10 3.61 -15.93
N ALA A 80 -9.04 3.08 -15.13
CA ALA A 80 -8.82 2.81 -13.72
C ALA A 80 -7.65 1.83 -13.51
N VAL A 81 -7.43 0.89 -14.43
CA VAL A 81 -6.29 -0.04 -14.38
C VAL A 81 -4.95 0.68 -14.57
N GLN A 82 -4.87 1.67 -15.46
CA GLN A 82 -3.66 2.48 -15.63
C GLN A 82 -3.33 3.25 -14.35
N VAL A 83 -4.33 3.95 -13.79
CA VAL A 83 -4.18 4.71 -12.53
C VAL A 83 -3.80 3.80 -11.38
N ALA A 84 -4.51 2.68 -11.21
CA ALA A 84 -4.21 1.69 -10.17
C ALA A 84 -2.77 1.16 -10.23
N ASN A 85 -2.29 0.80 -11.42
CA ASN A 85 -0.91 0.33 -11.60
C ASN A 85 0.12 1.41 -11.25
N ALA A 86 -0.10 2.65 -11.68
CA ALA A 86 0.81 3.76 -11.37
C ALA A 86 0.92 3.99 -9.85
N PHE A 87 -0.20 3.96 -9.13
CA PHE A 87 -0.22 4.12 -7.67
C PHE A 87 0.42 2.94 -6.92
N LEU A 88 0.18 1.70 -7.36
CA LEU A 88 0.86 0.52 -6.82
C LEU A 88 2.38 0.65 -6.97
N ARG A 89 2.86 1.08 -8.14
CA ARG A 89 4.29 1.26 -8.42
C ARG A 89 4.91 2.42 -7.64
N ARG A 90 4.21 3.56 -7.55
CA ARG A 90 4.66 4.69 -6.73
C ARG A 90 4.75 4.31 -5.24
N ALA A 91 3.81 3.53 -4.72
CA ALA A 91 3.85 3.06 -3.34
C ALA A 91 4.96 2.02 -3.09
N ALA A 92 5.17 1.08 -4.02
CA ALA A 92 6.29 0.15 -3.98
C ALA A 92 7.63 0.88 -3.97
N LEU A 93 7.76 1.92 -4.80
CA LEU A 93 8.93 2.79 -4.82
C LEU A 93 9.09 3.53 -3.48
N ALA A 94 8.04 4.18 -2.99
CA ALA A 94 8.09 4.91 -1.72
C ALA A 94 8.55 4.01 -0.56
N GLN A 95 8.03 2.78 -0.48
CA GLN A 95 8.44 1.81 0.54
C GLN A 95 9.93 1.46 0.44
N LYS A 96 10.44 1.22 -0.79
CA LYS A 96 11.87 0.95 -1.04
C LYS A 96 12.78 2.16 -0.76
N ALA A 97 12.25 3.38 -0.74
CA ALA A 97 13.02 4.61 -0.86
C ALA A 97 13.25 5.42 0.44
N ALA A 98 13.59 4.84 1.61
CA ALA A 98 13.96 5.69 2.76
C ALA A 98 15.42 5.73 3.15
N CYS A 99 15.71 6.85 3.79
CA CYS A 99 17.01 7.38 4.08
C CYS A 99 17.69 6.65 5.24
N ARG A 100 18.97 6.35 5.03
CA ARG A 100 19.92 6.04 6.11
C ARG A 100 19.89 7.22 7.07
N THR A 101 19.62 7.00 8.35
CA THR A 101 20.04 7.98 9.36
C THR A 101 21.55 8.13 9.24
N SER A 102 22.00 9.36 9.08
CA SER A 102 23.39 9.76 9.06
C SER A 102 24.10 9.31 10.34
N ALA A 103 24.68 8.11 10.31
CA ALA A 103 25.62 7.64 11.31
C ALA A 103 26.67 6.81 10.58
N GLN A 104 27.63 7.52 9.96
CA GLN A 104 28.99 6.99 9.87
C GLN A 104 29.40 6.61 11.31
N PHE A 105 29.97 5.41 11.47
CA PHE A 105 30.34 4.78 12.76
C PHE A 105 29.17 4.22 13.59
N VAL A 106 28.67 3.05 13.22
CA VAL A 106 28.64 1.80 14.04
C VAL A 106 27.87 0.72 13.26
N MET A 107 28.65 -0.15 12.60
CA MET A 107 28.49 -1.61 12.55
C MET A 107 27.13 -2.24 12.15
N LEU A 108 26.95 -2.36 10.83
CA LEU A 108 26.84 -3.61 10.06
C LEU A 108 25.68 -4.63 10.25
N ILE A 109 24.62 -4.40 11.05
CA ILE A 109 23.49 -5.39 11.10
C ILE A 109 22.08 -4.78 10.91
N LEU A 110 21.87 -3.47 11.00
CA LEU A 110 20.51 -2.90 11.15
C LEU A 110 20.06 -1.83 10.13
N THR A 111 20.83 -1.56 9.07
CA THR A 111 20.53 -0.43 8.16
C THR A 111 19.94 -0.87 6.83
N ARG A 112 18.70 -1.39 6.84
CA ARG A 112 17.80 -1.30 5.69
C ARG A 112 16.80 -0.18 5.95
N SER A 113 17.19 1.05 5.65
CA SER A 113 16.27 2.19 5.71
C SER A 113 15.28 2.09 4.56
N GLN A 114 14.05 1.72 4.89
CA GLN A 114 12.86 1.79 4.05
C GLN A 114 11.88 2.73 4.74
N THR A 115 10.98 3.40 4.01
CA THR A 115 10.11 4.42 4.63
C THR A 115 9.19 3.78 5.66
N ASN A 116 9.02 2.45 5.55
CA ASN A 116 8.14 1.65 6.39
C ASN A 116 6.76 2.31 6.44
N CYS A 117 6.32 2.88 5.32
CA CYS A 117 5.03 3.54 5.21
C CYS A 117 3.92 2.56 4.81
N ILE A 118 4.29 1.39 4.28
CA ILE A 118 3.39 0.34 3.82
C ILE A 118 3.49 -0.88 4.74
N THR A 119 2.34 -1.47 5.07
CA THR A 119 2.25 -2.80 5.71
C THR A 119 2.03 -3.89 4.68
N GLU A 120 1.26 -3.60 3.62
CA GLU A 120 1.14 -4.44 2.42
C GLU A 120 0.56 -3.64 1.25
N LEU A 121 0.89 -4.06 0.03
CA LEU A 121 0.20 -3.66 -1.18
C LEU A 121 -0.84 -4.71 -1.56
N LEU A 122 -1.86 -4.31 -2.32
CA LEU A 122 -2.99 -5.18 -2.67
C LEU A 122 -3.13 -5.44 -4.19
N PRO A 123 -2.09 -5.85 -4.95
CA PRO A 123 -2.15 -5.86 -6.42
C PRO A 123 -3.36 -6.59 -7.01
N GLU A 124 -3.66 -7.80 -6.53
CA GLU A 124 -4.79 -8.61 -7.02
C GLU A 124 -6.13 -7.90 -6.78
N ARG A 125 -6.39 -7.46 -5.54
CA ARG A 125 -7.64 -6.75 -5.19
C ARG A 125 -7.77 -5.44 -5.97
N THR A 126 -6.67 -4.71 -6.10
CA THR A 126 -6.61 -3.41 -6.79
C THR A 126 -6.96 -3.57 -8.26
N LEU A 127 -6.26 -4.47 -8.95
CA LEU A 127 -6.42 -4.65 -10.39
C LEU A 127 -7.75 -5.29 -10.75
N SER A 128 -8.23 -6.25 -9.94
CA SER A 128 -9.56 -6.82 -10.14
C SER A 128 -10.65 -5.75 -10.01
N ARG A 129 -10.57 -4.88 -9.00
CA ARG A 129 -11.53 -3.78 -8.84
C ARG A 129 -11.43 -2.77 -9.98
N ALA A 130 -10.22 -2.39 -10.38
CA ALA A 130 -10.01 -1.44 -11.47
C ALA A 130 -10.54 -1.98 -12.81
N GLN A 131 -10.28 -3.25 -13.13
CA GLN A 131 -10.82 -3.92 -14.33
C GLN A 131 -12.34 -3.90 -14.34
N PHE A 132 -12.97 -4.23 -13.20
CA PHE A 132 -14.42 -4.16 -13.06
C PHE A 132 -14.97 -2.75 -13.36
N LEU A 133 -14.28 -1.70 -12.90
CA LEU A 133 -14.71 -0.32 -13.12
C LEU A 133 -14.59 0.10 -14.58
N ASP A 134 -13.50 -0.28 -15.26
CA ASP A 134 -13.32 -0.03 -16.69
C ASP A 134 -14.38 -0.77 -17.53
N GLU A 135 -14.66 -2.03 -17.21
CA GLU A 135 -15.72 -2.81 -17.86
C GLU A 135 -17.11 -2.21 -17.62
N TYR A 136 -17.37 -1.76 -16.39
CA TYR A 136 -18.62 -1.07 -16.05
C TYR A 136 -18.79 0.21 -16.87
N MET A 137 -17.76 1.05 -16.93
CA MET A 137 -17.78 2.30 -17.69
C MET A 137 -18.05 2.02 -19.18
N LYS A 138 -17.33 1.06 -19.76
CA LYS A 138 -17.52 0.64 -21.16
C LYS A 138 -18.93 0.13 -21.45
N LYS A 139 -19.53 -0.62 -20.52
CA LYS A 139 -20.85 -1.24 -20.69
C LYS A 139 -22.00 -0.24 -20.49
N ASN A 140 -21.89 0.64 -19.49
CA ASN A 140 -22.99 1.51 -19.07
C ASN A 140 -22.89 2.93 -19.61
N GLY A 141 -21.71 3.34 -20.11
CA GLY A 141 -21.46 4.70 -20.62
C GLY A 141 -21.52 5.79 -19.53
N MET A 142 -21.44 5.40 -18.26
CA MET A 142 -21.46 6.31 -17.12
C MET A 142 -20.61 5.76 -15.96
N PRO A 143 -20.05 6.63 -15.11
CA PRO A 143 -19.23 6.20 -13.98
C PRO A 143 -20.04 5.38 -12.97
N PHE A 144 -19.36 4.45 -12.30
CA PHE A 144 -19.95 3.60 -11.24
C PHE A 144 -20.45 4.41 -10.04
N GLY A 145 -19.74 5.51 -9.71
CA GLY A 145 -20.05 6.35 -8.57
C GLY A 145 -19.12 7.57 -8.49
N PRO A 146 -19.26 8.40 -7.46
CA PRO A 146 -18.55 9.68 -7.36
C PRO A 146 -17.03 9.56 -7.15
N LEU A 147 -16.51 8.37 -6.84
CA LEU A 147 -15.08 8.09 -6.68
C LEU A 147 -14.56 7.10 -7.73
N HIS A 148 -15.25 7.00 -8.88
CA HIS A 148 -14.95 6.03 -9.93
C HIS A 148 -13.45 5.97 -10.28
N GLY A 149 -12.81 4.84 -9.95
CA GLY A 149 -11.42 4.53 -10.31
C GLY A 149 -10.36 5.16 -9.40
N ILE A 150 -10.75 5.97 -8.41
CA ILE A 150 -9.79 6.69 -7.56
C ILE A 150 -9.07 5.73 -6.60
N PRO A 151 -7.71 5.67 -6.61
CA PRO A 151 -6.96 4.86 -5.66
C PRO A 151 -6.97 5.47 -4.26
N ILE A 152 -7.25 4.64 -3.26
CA ILE A 152 -7.22 5.04 -1.85
C ILE A 152 -6.37 4.05 -1.05
N SER A 153 -5.48 4.58 -0.21
CA SER A 153 -4.80 3.79 0.81
C SER A 153 -5.56 3.88 2.13
N VAL A 154 -5.50 2.82 2.93
CA VAL A 154 -6.18 2.76 4.22
C VAL A 154 -5.20 2.38 5.32
N LYS A 155 -5.36 2.94 6.52
CA LYS A 155 -4.52 2.53 7.66
C LYS A 155 -4.77 1.07 8.00
N GLU A 156 -3.71 0.36 8.41
CA GLU A 156 -3.76 -1.10 8.59
C GLU A 156 -4.80 -1.59 9.60
N HIS A 157 -5.14 -0.79 10.62
CA HIS A 157 -6.14 -1.17 11.63
C HIS A 157 -7.57 -1.25 11.06
N ILE A 158 -7.83 -0.60 9.91
CA ILE A 158 -9.12 -0.62 9.24
C ILE A 158 -9.29 -2.00 8.59
N GLY A 159 -10.26 -2.76 9.08
CA GLY A 159 -10.50 -4.14 8.67
C GLY A 159 -10.82 -4.26 7.18
N LEU A 160 -10.15 -5.20 6.51
CA LEU A 160 -10.38 -5.60 5.13
C LEU A 160 -10.73 -7.07 5.08
N LYS A 161 -11.80 -7.44 4.36
CA LYS A 161 -12.31 -8.81 4.31
C LYS A 161 -11.22 -9.81 3.95
N GLY A 162 -11.04 -10.81 4.81
CA GLY A 162 -10.08 -11.90 4.59
C GLY A 162 -8.62 -11.52 4.85
N LEU A 163 -8.34 -10.32 5.37
CA LEU A 163 -7.00 -9.85 5.70
C LEU A 163 -6.82 -9.68 7.21
N ASP A 164 -5.57 -9.88 7.66
CA ASP A 164 -5.16 -9.73 9.06
C ASP A 164 -5.05 -8.25 9.43
N HIS A 165 -5.57 -7.82 10.58
CA HIS A 165 -5.43 -6.45 11.09
C HIS A 165 -4.97 -6.42 12.55
N ASN A 166 -3.86 -5.73 12.83
CA ASN A 166 -3.15 -5.84 14.11
C ASN A 166 -3.00 -4.52 14.89
N ALA A 167 -3.24 -3.35 14.29
CA ALA A 167 -3.15 -2.06 14.97
C ALA A 167 -1.77 -1.77 15.61
N GLY A 168 -0.70 -2.42 15.12
CA GLY A 168 0.65 -2.37 15.68
C GLY A 168 0.88 -3.31 16.87
N PHE A 169 -0.12 -4.08 17.30
CA PHE A 169 0.02 -5.07 18.36
C PHE A 169 0.48 -6.41 17.80
N VAL A 170 1.67 -6.86 18.20
CA VAL A 170 2.19 -8.18 17.81
C VAL A 170 1.23 -9.32 18.23
N ALA A 171 0.59 -9.19 19.38
CA ALA A 171 -0.39 -10.17 19.88
C ALA A 171 -1.69 -10.23 19.05
N TRP A 172 -1.93 -9.28 18.16
CA TRP A 172 -3.13 -9.22 17.32
C TRP A 172 -2.89 -9.75 15.91
N VAL A 173 -1.64 -10.07 15.56
CA VAL A 173 -1.32 -10.74 14.30
C VAL A 173 -2.04 -12.08 14.21
N GLY A 174 -2.72 -12.31 13.08
CA GLY A 174 -3.59 -13.46 12.81
C GLY A 174 -5.08 -13.19 13.03
N ARG A 175 -5.47 -11.97 13.41
CA ARG A 175 -6.88 -11.57 13.52
C ARG A 175 -7.38 -11.21 12.14
N VAL A 176 -8.11 -12.12 11.50
CA VAL A 176 -8.66 -11.89 10.16
C VAL A 176 -10.01 -11.19 10.25
N SER A 177 -10.17 -10.08 9.53
CA SER A 177 -11.46 -9.42 9.42
C SER A 177 -12.43 -10.26 8.56
N PRO A 178 -13.64 -10.59 9.04
CA PRO A 178 -14.60 -11.38 8.28
C PRO A 178 -15.27 -10.58 7.14
N GLU A 179 -15.23 -9.25 7.23
CA GLU A 179 -15.82 -8.31 6.29
C GLU A 179 -14.97 -7.04 6.16
N ASP A 180 -15.22 -6.28 5.12
CA ASP A 180 -14.65 -4.94 4.98
C ASP A 180 -15.30 -4.00 5.99
N ALA A 181 -14.53 -3.14 6.65
CA ALA A 181 -15.07 -2.10 7.52
C ALA A 181 -16.06 -1.21 6.75
N HIS A 182 -17.09 -0.69 7.42
CA HIS A 182 -18.13 0.12 6.77
C HIS A 182 -17.57 1.31 5.96
N ILE A 183 -16.53 1.97 6.44
CA ILE A 183 -15.89 3.06 5.68
C ILE A 183 -15.30 2.56 4.35
N VAL A 184 -14.73 1.35 4.33
CA VAL A 184 -14.20 0.74 3.11
C VAL A 184 -15.34 0.37 2.17
N GLN A 185 -16.43 -0.20 2.68
CA GLN A 185 -17.62 -0.50 1.89
C GLN A 185 -18.17 0.77 1.22
N ILE A 186 -18.35 1.84 1.98
CA ILE A 186 -18.82 3.15 1.46
C ILE A 186 -17.91 3.66 0.33
N LEU A 187 -16.59 3.60 0.52
CA LEU A 187 -15.63 4.05 -0.50
C LEU A 187 -15.67 3.17 -1.75
N VAL A 188 -15.72 1.85 -1.58
CA VAL A 188 -15.80 0.89 -2.69
C VAL A 188 -17.11 1.05 -3.45
N ASP A 189 -18.24 1.19 -2.76
CA ASP A 189 -19.56 1.41 -3.35
C ASP A 189 -19.65 2.77 -4.07
N ALA A 190 -18.88 3.77 -3.62
CA ALA A 190 -18.70 5.03 -4.33
C ALA A 190 -17.80 4.91 -5.57
N GLY A 191 -17.15 3.76 -5.81
CA GLY A 191 -16.32 3.50 -6.98
C GLY A 191 -14.80 3.55 -6.74
N ALA A 192 -14.35 3.70 -5.50
CA ALA A 192 -12.92 3.77 -5.18
C ALA A 192 -12.20 2.41 -5.32
N VAL A 193 -10.87 2.48 -5.42
CA VAL A 193 -9.97 1.33 -5.55
C VAL A 193 -9.00 1.31 -4.36
N ILE A 194 -9.16 0.35 -3.45
CA ILE A 194 -8.26 0.23 -2.29
C ILE A 194 -6.97 -0.49 -2.71
N TYR A 195 -5.83 0.21 -2.66
CA TYR A 195 -4.58 -0.31 -3.25
C TYR A 195 -3.48 -0.68 -2.27
N ALA A 196 -3.51 -0.10 -1.06
CA ALA A 196 -2.44 -0.29 -0.08
C ALA A 196 -2.95 -0.16 1.35
N ARG A 197 -2.28 -0.86 2.26
CA ARG A 197 -2.41 -0.64 3.70
C ARG A 197 -1.18 0.05 4.26
N THR A 198 -1.38 1.14 5.00
CA THR A 198 -0.30 1.98 5.53
C THR A 198 0.00 1.67 6.99
N THR A 199 1.24 1.94 7.40
CA THR A 199 1.65 1.87 8.80
C THR A 199 0.98 2.96 9.62
N GLN A 200 1.06 2.78 10.94
CA GLN A 200 0.43 3.65 11.93
C GLN A 200 1.19 3.52 13.25
N PRO A 201 1.11 4.54 14.12
CA PRO A 201 1.63 4.41 15.48
C PRO A 201 0.95 3.24 16.19
N GLN A 202 1.72 2.50 16.99
CA GLN A 202 1.15 1.49 17.86
C GLN A 202 0.03 2.12 18.71
N THR A 203 -1.13 1.45 18.78
CA THR A 203 -2.34 1.93 19.48
C THR A 203 -2.95 3.22 18.94
N LEU A 204 -2.54 3.70 17.76
CA LEU A 204 -3.08 4.87 17.05
C LEU A 204 -2.88 6.24 17.73
N MET A 205 -2.25 6.28 18.90
CA MET A 205 -2.15 7.49 19.74
C MET A 205 -0.69 7.84 20.07
N HIS A 206 0.11 8.05 19.02
CA HIS A 206 1.48 8.54 19.14
C HIS A 206 1.81 9.50 17.98
N LEU A 207 2.73 10.45 18.20
CA LEU A 207 3.13 11.45 17.20
C LEU A 207 4.07 10.88 16.14
N GLU A 208 4.70 9.75 16.44
CA GLU A 208 5.61 9.04 15.55
C GLU A 208 5.04 7.67 15.21
N THR A 209 5.16 7.28 13.94
CA THR A 209 4.77 5.94 13.48
C THR A 209 5.92 4.98 13.72
N SER A 210 5.89 4.31 14.86
CA SER A 210 6.82 3.22 15.18
C SER A 210 6.08 2.05 15.82
N SER A 211 6.49 0.83 15.47
CA SER A 211 5.97 -0.41 16.05
C SER A 211 6.98 -1.55 15.94
N ASN A 212 6.89 -2.53 16.83
CA ASN A 212 7.73 -3.74 16.78
C ASN A 212 7.55 -4.56 15.50
N LEU A 213 6.44 -4.39 14.78
CA LEU A 213 6.15 -5.13 13.56
C LEU A 213 6.85 -4.54 12.34
N TYR A 214 6.81 -3.21 12.18
CA TYR A 214 7.18 -2.57 10.91
C TYR A 214 8.35 -1.58 11.04
N GLY A 215 8.81 -1.28 12.25
CA GLY A 215 9.74 -0.18 12.53
C GLY A 215 8.97 1.06 12.96
#